data_AF-A0A485A1G3-F1
#
_entry.id   AF-A0A485A1G3-F1
#
_cell.length_a   1.000
_cell.length_b   1.000
_cell.length_c   1.000
_cell.angle_alpha   90.00
_cell.angle_beta   90.00
_cell.angle_gamma   90.00
#
_symmetry.space_group_name_H-M   'P 1'
#
loop_
_entity.id
_entity.type
_entity.pdbx_description
1 polymer ?
#
loop_
_entity_poly.entity_id
_entity_poly.type
_entity_poly.pdbx_seq_one_letter_code
_entity_poly.pdbx_strand_id
1 'polypeptide(L)'
;MSQANLSEMIDRAIVDLISEQVIAALQRYQKRIVVLFTGNDEGVFVQAQPQLQTLVQQGYSLSLLFSYSARAILKRHQAAIAALSPEHIIQAGEQNAEECHRLINQSHLLLLPELSLNTLAKSALGIGDSLPSQVIAYALMQGKPIIASHHFSENNAIPPAYAANIKQHIAQLQAYGVRFIKPGELACSIDAKTQWVTTTIGRSVPLSRIIHQPVQQKKRLISLHDVLLHDPSRALYLAPNVLLTRQRGMRLRKEKFNLLTAKVMNMYLAKVIGTVVSTTKNPSLTGMKLLVISKLNEHLKPEGTTAVVVDTVGAGNGEIVIVSCGSSARLACDKPNSVLDAAIVGIVDSVELA
;
A
#
# COMPACT_ATOMS: atom_id res chain seq x y z
N MET A 1 -8.30 -49.70 49.80
CA MET A 1 -9.18 -49.16 48.73
C MET A 1 -9.65 -50.34 47.89
N SER A 2 -10.96 -50.50 47.66
CA SER A 2 -11.49 -51.57 46.81
C SER A 2 -11.08 -51.34 45.36
N GLN A 3 -10.91 -52.42 44.59
CA GLN A 3 -10.65 -52.37 43.15
C GLN A 3 -11.70 -51.51 42.40
N ALA A 4 -12.94 -51.53 42.89
CA ALA A 4 -14.03 -50.70 42.39
C ALA A 4 -13.77 -49.20 42.55
N ASN A 5 -13.28 -48.75 43.72
CA ASN A 5 -12.97 -47.33 43.95
C ASN A 5 -11.78 -46.85 43.09
N LEU A 6 -10.82 -47.73 42.78
CA LEU A 6 -9.70 -47.37 41.93
C LEU A 6 -10.14 -47.22 40.46
N SER A 7 -11.04 -48.08 39.98
CA SER A 7 -11.63 -47.95 38.64
C SER A 7 -12.42 -46.66 38.51
N GLU A 8 -13.27 -46.33 39.49
CA GLU A 8 -14.09 -45.12 39.47
C GLU A 8 -13.23 -43.83 39.51
N MET A 9 -12.11 -43.87 40.23
CA MET A 9 -11.15 -42.77 40.25
C MET A 9 -10.39 -42.62 38.94
N ILE A 10 -10.02 -43.72 38.30
CA ILE A 10 -9.35 -43.71 36.98
C ILE A 10 -10.33 -43.22 35.91
N ASP A 11 -11.58 -43.68 35.93
CA ASP A 11 -12.61 -43.26 34.97
C ASP A 11 -12.90 -41.77 35.09
N ARG A 12 -13.02 -41.23 36.33
CA ARG A 12 -13.14 -39.78 36.55
C ARG A 12 -11.92 -39.01 36.05
N ALA A 13 -10.71 -39.47 36.38
CA ALA A 13 -9.48 -38.81 35.95
C ALA A 13 -9.32 -38.80 34.42
N ILE A 14 -9.73 -39.87 33.73
CA ILE A 14 -9.74 -39.95 32.27
C ILE A 14 -10.79 -39.01 31.69
N VAL A 15 -12.00 -38.95 32.26
CA VAL A 15 -13.06 -38.03 31.81
C VAL A 15 -12.62 -36.57 31.99
N ASP A 16 -12.00 -36.23 33.11
CA ASP A 16 -11.50 -34.88 33.37
C ASP A 16 -10.36 -34.52 32.39
N LEU A 17 -9.41 -35.43 32.16
CA LEU A 17 -8.31 -35.24 31.21
C LEU A 17 -8.81 -35.08 29.76
N ILE A 18 -9.76 -35.91 29.33
CA ILE A 18 -10.36 -35.81 28.00
C ILE A 18 -11.17 -34.51 27.89
N SER A 19 -11.93 -34.14 28.91
CA SER A 19 -12.72 -32.89 28.92
C SER A 19 -11.81 -31.68 28.82
N GLU A 20 -10.72 -31.62 29.59
CA GLU A 20 -9.73 -30.55 29.49
C GLU A 20 -9.07 -30.49 28.11
N GLN A 21 -8.71 -31.63 27.52
CA GLN A 21 -8.12 -31.66 26.18
C GLN A 21 -9.11 -31.28 25.08
N VAL A 22 -10.38 -31.70 25.18
CA VAL A 22 -11.44 -31.33 24.24
C VAL A 22 -11.78 -29.85 24.37
N ILE A 23 -11.89 -29.30 25.58
CA ILE A 23 -12.10 -27.86 25.82
C ILE A 23 -10.93 -27.05 25.26
N ALA A 24 -9.68 -27.46 25.50
CA ALA A 24 -8.50 -26.81 24.93
C ALA A 24 -8.43 -26.94 23.40
N ALA A 25 -8.90 -28.05 22.82
CA ALA A 25 -8.98 -28.25 21.37
C ALA A 25 -10.12 -27.43 20.73
N LEU A 26 -11.25 -27.25 21.42
CA LEU A 26 -12.35 -26.39 21.00
C LEU A 26 -12.00 -24.91 21.13
N GLN A 27 -11.29 -24.51 22.18
CA GLN A 27 -10.75 -23.15 22.34
C GLN A 27 -9.70 -22.81 21.27
N ARG A 28 -9.00 -23.80 20.71
CA ARG A 28 -8.10 -23.62 19.55
C ARG A 28 -8.83 -23.33 18.24
N TYR A 29 -10.15 -23.52 18.17
CA TYR A 29 -11.00 -23.14 17.03
C TYR A 29 -11.53 -21.70 17.14
N GLN A 30 -10.70 -20.77 17.63
CA GLN A 30 -11.08 -19.38 17.74
C GLN A 30 -11.30 -18.80 16.33
N LYS A 31 -12.57 -18.47 16.02
CA LYS A 31 -12.93 -17.95 14.70
C LYS A 31 -12.37 -16.54 14.55
N ARG A 32 -11.30 -16.43 13.76
CA ARG A 32 -10.66 -15.15 13.43
C ARG A 32 -11.45 -14.37 12.39
N ILE A 33 -11.70 -13.10 12.66
CA ILE A 33 -12.32 -12.14 11.75
C ILE A 33 -11.33 -11.00 11.52
N VAL A 34 -11.09 -10.68 10.25
CA VAL A 34 -10.38 -9.45 9.89
C VAL A 34 -11.41 -8.36 9.66
N VAL A 35 -11.27 -7.24 10.37
CA VAL A 35 -12.16 -6.08 10.26
C VAL A 35 -11.39 -4.96 9.57
N LEU A 36 -11.82 -4.54 8.39
CA LEU A 36 -11.19 -3.47 7.65
C LEU A 36 -12.06 -2.20 7.68
N PHE A 37 -11.56 -1.19 8.39
CA PHE A 37 -12.17 0.14 8.45
C PHE A 37 -11.69 0.99 7.26
N THR A 38 -12.65 1.54 6.52
CA THR A 38 -12.38 2.46 5.42
C THR A 38 -13.17 3.76 5.61
N GLY A 39 -12.63 4.88 5.13
CA GLY A 39 -13.27 6.19 5.34
C GLY A 39 -12.87 6.80 6.67
N ASN A 40 -13.50 7.92 7.04
CA ASN A 40 -13.20 8.69 8.24
C ASN A 40 -14.46 9.04 9.05
N ASP A 41 -15.57 8.36 8.80
CA ASP A 41 -16.82 8.60 9.51
C ASP A 41 -16.75 7.95 10.90
N GLU A 42 -16.73 8.79 11.92
CA GLU A 42 -16.66 8.34 13.31
C GLU A 42 -17.98 7.76 13.81
N GLY A 43 -19.10 8.25 13.26
CA GLY A 43 -20.43 7.75 13.63
C GLY A 43 -20.55 6.26 13.33
N VAL A 44 -19.96 5.83 12.20
CA VAL A 44 -19.90 4.42 11.82
C VAL A 44 -19.07 3.60 12.79
N PHE A 45 -17.90 4.09 13.19
CA PHE A 45 -17.08 3.37 14.17
C PHE A 45 -17.82 3.23 15.51
N VAL A 46 -18.44 4.31 15.99
CA VAL A 46 -19.23 4.30 17.23
C VAL A 46 -20.41 3.33 17.13
N GLN A 47 -21.05 3.22 15.96
CA GLN A 47 -22.11 2.24 15.73
C GLN A 47 -21.58 0.80 15.66
N ALA A 48 -20.41 0.59 15.05
CA ALA A 48 -19.82 -0.73 14.83
C ALA A 48 -19.17 -1.31 16.09
N GLN A 49 -18.55 -0.48 16.93
CA GLN A 49 -17.82 -0.90 18.13
C GLN A 49 -18.62 -1.81 19.08
N PRO A 50 -19.87 -1.52 19.49
CA PRO A 50 -20.62 -2.40 20.38
C PRO A 50 -20.93 -3.75 19.72
N GLN A 51 -21.14 -3.78 18.41
CA GLN A 51 -21.37 -5.01 17.65
C GLN A 51 -20.11 -5.86 17.55
N LEU A 52 -18.94 -5.22 17.36
CA LEU A 52 -17.65 -5.91 17.43
C LEU A 52 -17.39 -6.48 18.83
N GLN A 53 -17.78 -5.75 19.88
CA GLN A 53 -17.70 -6.25 21.26
C GLN A 53 -18.57 -7.50 21.45
N THR A 54 -19.78 -7.53 20.88
CA THR A 54 -20.64 -8.72 20.89
C THR A 54 -19.96 -9.91 20.20
N LEU A 55 -19.28 -9.71 19.08
CA LEU A 55 -18.51 -10.78 18.42
C LEU A 55 -17.37 -11.29 19.31
N VAL A 56 -16.63 -10.40 19.97
CA VAL A 56 -15.59 -10.81 20.93
C VAL A 56 -16.19 -11.64 22.07
N GLN A 57 -17.34 -11.22 22.62
CA GLN A 57 -18.05 -11.97 23.66
C GLN A 57 -18.56 -13.34 23.18
N GLN A 58 -18.84 -13.49 21.88
CA GLN A 58 -19.19 -14.76 21.25
C GLN A 58 -17.97 -15.66 20.94
N GLY A 59 -16.76 -15.24 21.32
CA GLY A 59 -15.53 -16.01 21.14
C GLY A 59 -14.80 -15.79 19.81
N TYR A 60 -15.15 -14.75 19.05
CA TYR A 60 -14.41 -14.39 17.84
C TYR A 60 -13.13 -13.60 18.18
N SER A 61 -12.03 -13.92 17.52
CA SER A 61 -10.81 -13.12 17.54
C SER A 61 -10.85 -12.06 16.46
N LEU A 62 -10.50 -10.81 16.80
CA LEU A 62 -10.51 -9.70 15.85
C LEU A 62 -9.10 -9.26 15.47
N SER A 63 -8.86 -9.11 14.18
CA SER A 63 -7.71 -8.37 13.63
C SER A 63 -8.22 -7.11 12.96
N LEU A 64 -7.81 -5.93 13.44
CA LEU A 64 -8.33 -4.65 12.97
C LEU A 64 -7.35 -4.00 11.98
N LEU A 65 -7.82 -3.76 10.76
CA LEU A 65 -7.09 -3.06 9.72
C LEU A 65 -7.71 -1.67 9.53
N PHE A 66 -6.91 -0.62 9.64
CA PHE A 66 -7.35 0.75 9.42
C PHE A 66 -6.73 1.28 8.15
N SER A 67 -7.57 1.66 7.17
CA SER A 67 -7.09 2.37 5.99
C SER A 67 -6.44 3.70 6.39
N TYR A 68 -5.77 4.33 5.43
CA TYR A 68 -5.25 5.67 5.61
C TYR A 68 -6.30 6.70 6.04
N SER A 69 -7.47 6.67 5.40
CA SER A 69 -8.57 7.56 5.74
C SER A 69 -9.11 7.28 7.14
N ALA A 70 -9.04 6.03 7.59
CA ALA A 70 -9.49 5.59 8.91
C ALA A 70 -8.47 5.83 10.03
N ARG A 71 -7.28 6.39 9.75
CA ARG A 71 -6.26 6.66 10.79
C ARG A 71 -6.74 7.60 11.89
N ALA A 72 -7.65 8.52 11.56
CA ALA A 72 -8.22 9.45 12.53
C ALA A 72 -9.07 8.71 13.57
N ILE A 73 -9.86 7.73 13.12
CA ILE A 73 -10.66 6.85 13.97
C ILE A 73 -9.73 6.09 14.94
N LEU A 74 -8.66 5.49 14.41
CA LEU A 74 -7.65 4.80 15.23
C LEU A 74 -7.05 5.72 16.31
N LYS A 75 -6.72 6.97 15.96
CA LYS A 75 -6.11 7.93 16.91
C LYS A 75 -7.10 8.43 17.97
N ARG A 76 -8.35 8.70 17.61
CA ARG A 76 -9.34 9.31 18.52
C ARG A 76 -10.05 8.29 19.39
N HIS A 77 -10.22 7.06 18.91
CA HIS A 77 -10.94 5.99 19.61
C HIS A 77 -10.03 4.89 20.17
N GLN A 78 -8.77 5.20 20.52
CA GLN A 78 -7.81 4.21 21.03
C GLN A 78 -8.34 3.41 22.21
N ALA A 79 -9.02 4.05 23.17
CA ALA A 79 -9.59 3.37 24.34
C ALA A 79 -10.69 2.36 23.96
N ALA A 80 -11.58 2.74 23.03
CA ALA A 80 -12.66 1.88 22.57
C ALA A 80 -12.13 0.71 21.70
N ILE A 81 -11.05 0.93 20.95
CA ILE A 81 -10.35 -0.10 20.20
C ILE A 81 -9.62 -1.08 21.14
N ALA A 82 -8.94 -0.56 22.17
CA ALA A 82 -8.27 -1.38 23.17
C ALA A 82 -9.26 -2.27 23.95
N ALA A 83 -10.47 -1.78 24.22
CA ALA A 83 -11.53 -2.55 24.87
C ALA A 83 -11.95 -3.80 24.08
N LEU A 84 -11.79 -3.80 22.75
CA LEU A 84 -12.05 -4.97 21.90
C LEU A 84 -10.98 -6.08 22.05
N SER A 85 -9.85 -5.79 22.70
CA SER A 85 -8.71 -6.70 22.85
C SER A 85 -8.31 -7.41 21.54
N PRO A 86 -8.06 -6.68 20.44
CA PRO A 86 -7.76 -7.29 19.15
C PRO A 86 -6.40 -8.00 19.14
N GLU A 87 -6.29 -9.10 18.39
CA GLU A 87 -5.02 -9.84 18.19
C GLU A 87 -3.99 -8.97 17.45
N HIS A 88 -4.47 -8.19 16.49
CA HIS A 88 -3.65 -7.33 15.66
C HIS A 88 -4.36 -6.00 15.40
N ILE A 89 -3.60 -4.90 15.46
CA ILE A 89 -4.02 -3.59 14.99
C ILE A 89 -3.02 -3.15 13.93
N ILE A 90 -3.47 -3.07 12.68
CA ILE A 90 -2.64 -2.65 11.56
C ILE A 90 -3.17 -1.35 11.00
N GLN A 91 -2.31 -0.34 10.95
CA GLN A 91 -2.56 0.86 10.18
C GLN A 91 -1.99 0.67 8.77
N ALA A 92 -2.78 1.01 7.76
CA ALA A 92 -2.40 0.86 6.36
C ALA A 92 -1.19 1.72 5.98
N GLY A 93 -0.13 1.05 5.51
CA GLY A 93 1.05 1.61 4.83
C GLY A 93 1.68 0.53 3.92
N GLU A 94 2.47 0.91 2.92
CA GLU A 94 3.00 0.01 1.87
C GLU A 94 3.79 -1.20 2.37
N GLN A 95 4.30 -1.18 3.61
CA GLN A 95 5.07 -2.30 4.19
C GLN A 95 4.19 -3.42 4.79
N ASN A 96 2.87 -3.25 4.84
CA ASN A 96 1.98 -4.16 5.57
C ASN A 96 1.15 -5.10 4.66
N ALA A 97 1.37 -5.10 3.34
CA ALA A 97 0.56 -5.89 2.40
C ALA A 97 0.69 -7.41 2.64
N GLU A 98 1.90 -7.91 2.85
CA GLU A 98 2.16 -9.33 3.12
C GLU A 98 1.53 -9.78 4.45
N GLU A 99 1.62 -8.95 5.48
CA GLU A 99 0.96 -9.14 6.78
C GLU A 99 -0.56 -9.22 6.61
N CYS A 100 -1.16 -8.29 5.86
CA CYS A 100 -2.58 -8.28 5.60
C CYS A 100 -3.03 -9.55 4.85
N HIS A 101 -2.28 -9.98 3.83
CA HIS A 101 -2.57 -11.24 3.13
C HIS A 101 -2.50 -12.45 4.06
N ARG A 102 -1.50 -12.50 4.96
CA ARG A 102 -1.39 -13.57 5.96
C ARG A 102 -2.60 -13.58 6.90
N LEU A 103 -3.02 -12.43 7.41
CA LEU A 103 -4.19 -12.33 8.29
C LEU A 103 -5.47 -12.76 7.57
N ILE A 104 -5.66 -12.37 6.31
CA ILE A 104 -6.80 -12.82 5.50
C ILE A 104 -6.79 -14.33 5.31
N ASN A 105 -5.63 -14.95 5.07
CA ASN A 105 -5.54 -16.40 4.93
C ASN A 105 -5.93 -17.13 6.21
N GLN A 106 -5.53 -16.58 7.36
CA GLN A 106 -5.81 -17.14 8.69
C GLN A 106 -7.21 -16.81 9.23
N SER A 107 -7.92 -15.86 8.62
CA SER A 107 -9.27 -15.47 9.03
C SER A 107 -10.34 -16.33 8.37
N HIS A 108 -11.54 -16.32 8.94
CA HIS A 108 -12.71 -16.99 8.38
C HIS A 108 -13.60 -16.02 7.59
N LEU A 109 -13.46 -14.71 7.88
CA LEU A 109 -14.30 -13.65 7.34
C LEU A 109 -13.48 -12.36 7.22
N LEU A 110 -13.74 -11.61 6.14
CA LEU A 110 -13.41 -10.19 6.04
C LEU A 110 -14.68 -9.36 6.30
N LEU A 111 -14.65 -8.55 7.35
CA LEU A 111 -15.73 -7.65 7.74
C LEU A 111 -15.39 -6.21 7.36
N LEU A 112 -16.31 -5.51 6.71
CA LEU A 112 -16.19 -4.13 6.28
C LEU A 112 -17.33 -3.33 6.94
N PRO A 113 -17.16 -2.84 8.18
CA PRO A 113 -18.20 -2.10 8.90
C PRO A 113 -18.74 -0.90 8.11
N GLU A 114 -17.85 -0.28 7.34
CA GLU A 114 -18.20 0.65 6.30
C GLU A 114 -17.22 0.54 5.12
N LEU A 115 -17.81 0.39 3.96
CA LEU A 115 -17.15 0.49 2.68
C LEU A 115 -17.38 1.89 2.11
N SER A 116 -16.37 2.76 2.24
CA SER A 116 -16.40 4.10 1.66
C SER A 116 -16.64 4.04 0.15
N LEU A 117 -17.33 5.05 -0.40
CA LEU A 117 -17.64 5.10 -1.85
C LEU A 117 -16.40 4.96 -2.73
N ASN A 118 -15.26 5.51 -2.30
CA ASN A 118 -14.00 5.39 -3.03
C ASN A 118 -13.49 3.93 -3.07
N THR A 119 -13.54 3.22 -1.95
CA THR A 119 -13.13 1.81 -1.90
C THR A 119 -14.15 0.91 -2.61
N LEU A 120 -15.45 1.20 -2.47
CA LEU A 120 -16.52 0.52 -3.20
C LEU A 120 -16.28 0.58 -4.72
N ALA A 121 -16.07 1.79 -5.24
CA ALA A 121 -15.87 2.00 -6.67
C ALA A 121 -14.64 1.25 -7.19
N LYS A 122 -13.51 1.40 -6.49
CA LYS A 122 -12.24 0.74 -6.84
C LYS A 122 -12.36 -0.78 -6.81
N SER A 123 -12.99 -1.33 -5.77
CA SER A 123 -13.10 -2.78 -5.61
C SER A 123 -14.02 -3.40 -6.66
N ALA A 124 -15.13 -2.74 -7.01
CA ALA A 124 -16.02 -3.25 -8.05
C ALA A 124 -15.33 -3.26 -9.43
N LEU A 125 -14.55 -2.22 -9.74
CA LEU A 125 -13.78 -2.08 -10.98
C LEU A 125 -12.49 -2.92 -11.00
N GLY A 126 -12.15 -3.61 -9.91
CA GLY A 126 -10.91 -4.41 -9.80
C GLY A 126 -9.62 -3.58 -9.69
N ILE A 127 -9.70 -2.32 -9.28
CA ILE A 127 -8.55 -1.43 -9.11
C ILE A 127 -7.92 -1.66 -7.74
N GLY A 128 -6.71 -2.23 -7.71
CA GLY A 128 -5.96 -2.54 -6.49
C GLY A 128 -4.85 -1.52 -6.15
N ASP A 129 -5.13 -0.21 -6.21
CA ASP A 129 -4.14 0.86 -6.00
C ASP A 129 -4.02 1.35 -4.55
N SER A 130 -4.81 0.79 -3.64
CA SER A 130 -4.79 1.10 -2.21
C SER A 130 -4.91 -0.17 -1.36
N LEU A 131 -4.43 -0.14 -0.12
CA LEU A 131 -4.50 -1.32 0.76
C LEU A 131 -5.93 -1.86 0.90
N PRO A 132 -6.97 -1.04 1.13
CA PRO A 132 -8.33 -1.58 1.23
C PRO A 132 -8.78 -2.32 -0.04
N SER A 133 -8.53 -1.74 -1.21
CA SER A 133 -8.87 -2.39 -2.48
C SER A 133 -8.03 -3.64 -2.77
N GLN A 134 -6.77 -3.67 -2.33
CA GLN A 134 -5.90 -4.85 -2.45
C GLN A 134 -6.36 -5.98 -1.52
N VAL A 135 -6.69 -5.68 -0.27
CA VAL A 135 -7.20 -6.64 0.71
C VAL A 135 -8.53 -7.23 0.26
N ILE A 136 -9.45 -6.40 -0.25
CA ILE A 136 -10.73 -6.87 -0.79
C ILE A 136 -10.50 -7.77 -2.02
N ALA A 137 -9.68 -7.34 -2.98
CA ALA A 137 -9.36 -8.13 -4.16
C ALA A 137 -8.71 -9.49 -3.77
N TYR A 138 -7.78 -9.48 -2.81
CA TYR A 138 -7.15 -10.70 -2.31
C TYR A 138 -8.17 -11.62 -1.63
N ALA A 139 -9.02 -11.09 -0.76
CA ALA A 139 -10.08 -11.86 -0.11
C ALA A 139 -11.03 -12.50 -1.13
N LEU A 140 -11.45 -11.77 -2.18
CA LEU A 140 -12.26 -12.30 -3.28
C LEU A 140 -11.54 -13.44 -4.03
N MET A 141 -10.27 -13.25 -4.36
CA MET A 141 -9.46 -14.27 -5.06
C MET A 141 -9.28 -15.55 -4.24
N GLN A 142 -9.22 -15.44 -2.90
CA GLN A 142 -9.15 -16.60 -2.00
C GLN A 142 -10.52 -17.23 -1.70
N GLY A 143 -11.61 -16.71 -2.28
CA GLY A 143 -12.97 -17.13 -1.93
C GLY A 143 -13.34 -16.88 -0.48
N LYS A 144 -12.67 -15.92 0.18
CA LYS A 144 -12.94 -15.55 1.57
C LYS A 144 -14.32 -14.87 1.63
N PRO A 145 -15.21 -15.28 2.54
CA PRO A 145 -16.45 -14.57 2.78
C PRO A 145 -16.19 -13.11 3.11
N ILE A 146 -16.95 -12.20 2.50
CA ILE A 146 -16.87 -10.76 2.74
C ILE A 146 -18.26 -10.25 3.14
N ILE A 147 -18.35 -9.62 4.30
CA ILE A 147 -19.55 -8.90 4.73
C ILE A 147 -19.23 -7.41 4.76
N ALA A 148 -20.05 -6.61 4.10
CA ALA A 148 -19.87 -5.17 3.99
C ALA A 148 -21.13 -4.40 4.35
N SER A 149 -20.96 -3.24 4.95
CA SER A 149 -22.01 -2.23 5.08
C SER A 149 -21.58 -0.96 4.33
N HIS A 150 -22.54 -0.19 3.86
CA HIS A 150 -22.28 1.12 3.23
C HIS A 150 -23.35 2.13 3.68
N HIS A 151 -22.94 3.38 3.88
CA HIS A 151 -23.84 4.47 4.28
C HIS A 151 -24.40 5.25 3.08
N PHE A 152 -24.82 4.54 2.03
CA PHE A 152 -25.54 5.22 0.94
C PHE A 152 -27.00 5.39 1.36
N SER A 153 -27.36 6.62 1.73
CA SER A 153 -28.75 7.02 1.95
C SER A 153 -29.32 7.63 0.67
N GLU A 154 -30.43 7.08 0.18
CA GLU A 154 -31.19 7.63 -0.96
C GLU A 154 -31.74 9.04 -0.67
N ASN A 155 -31.75 9.47 0.61
CA ASN A 155 -32.23 10.78 1.04
C ASN A 155 -31.20 11.91 0.88
N ASN A 156 -29.97 11.61 0.47
CA ASN A 156 -29.01 12.66 0.15
C ASN A 156 -29.36 13.30 -1.20
N ALA A 157 -29.22 14.63 -1.30
CA ALA A 157 -29.41 15.42 -2.51
C ALA A 157 -28.37 15.09 -3.60
N ILE A 158 -28.37 13.84 -4.06
CA ILE A 158 -27.43 13.26 -5.00
C ILE A 158 -28.15 13.13 -6.35
N PRO A 159 -27.53 13.52 -7.47
CA PRO A 159 -28.10 13.34 -8.79
C PRO A 159 -28.50 11.87 -9.07
N PRO A 160 -29.67 11.60 -9.66
CA PRO A 160 -30.16 10.23 -9.88
C PRO A 160 -29.18 9.33 -10.65
N ALA A 161 -28.47 9.88 -11.64
CA ALA A 161 -27.46 9.15 -12.40
C ALA A 161 -26.27 8.70 -11.52
N TYR A 162 -25.86 9.53 -10.56
CA TYR A 162 -24.78 9.19 -9.63
C TYR A 162 -25.22 8.13 -8.62
N ALA A 163 -26.46 8.23 -8.12
CA ALA A 163 -27.07 7.19 -7.29
C ALA A 163 -27.16 5.84 -8.02
N ALA A 164 -27.60 5.84 -9.29
CA ALA A 164 -27.64 4.63 -10.12
C ALA A 164 -26.24 4.01 -10.31
N ASN A 165 -25.22 4.85 -10.52
CA ASN A 165 -23.84 4.39 -10.61
C ASN A 165 -23.38 3.69 -9.33
N ILE A 166 -23.68 4.24 -8.15
CA ILE A 166 -23.33 3.61 -6.86
C ILE A 166 -24.02 2.25 -6.72
N LYS A 167 -25.32 2.18 -7.05
CA LYS A 167 -26.09 0.92 -7.03
C LYS A 167 -25.47 -0.14 -7.95
N GLN A 168 -24.98 0.26 -9.12
CA GLN A 168 -24.29 -0.64 -10.04
C GLN A 168 -23.00 -1.22 -9.43
N HIS A 169 -22.19 -0.40 -8.75
CA HIS A 169 -20.97 -0.89 -8.08
C HIS A 169 -21.29 -1.85 -6.92
N ILE A 170 -22.35 -1.59 -6.16
CA ILE A 170 -22.84 -2.50 -5.11
C ILE A 170 -23.26 -3.83 -5.73
N ALA A 171 -24.09 -3.81 -6.78
CA ALA A 171 -24.54 -5.01 -7.48
C ALA A 171 -23.38 -5.84 -8.05
N GLN A 172 -22.34 -5.16 -8.56
CA GLN A 172 -21.14 -5.83 -9.06
C GLN A 172 -20.34 -6.53 -7.95
N LEU A 173 -20.15 -5.89 -6.79
CA LEU A 173 -19.52 -6.56 -5.65
C LEU A 173 -20.39 -7.70 -5.09
N GLN A 174 -21.72 -7.57 -5.11
CA GLN A 174 -22.62 -8.68 -4.78
C GLN A 174 -22.45 -9.86 -5.73
N ALA A 175 -22.30 -9.59 -7.03
CA ALA A 175 -22.01 -10.63 -8.02
C ALA A 175 -20.64 -11.32 -7.79
N TYR A 176 -19.67 -10.62 -7.19
CA TYR A 176 -18.41 -11.22 -6.76
C TYR A 176 -18.51 -12.03 -5.45
N GLY A 177 -19.66 -12.02 -4.79
CA GLY A 177 -19.89 -12.75 -3.54
C GLY A 177 -19.78 -11.90 -2.26
N VAL A 178 -19.72 -10.57 -2.37
CA VAL A 178 -19.77 -9.68 -1.19
C VAL A 178 -21.20 -9.56 -0.68
N ARG A 179 -21.43 -9.91 0.58
CA ARG A 179 -22.74 -9.75 1.23
C ARG A 179 -22.86 -8.35 1.82
N PHE A 180 -23.81 -7.57 1.33
CA PHE A 180 -24.13 -6.27 1.91
C PHE A 180 -25.18 -6.38 3.01
N ILE A 181 -24.99 -5.64 4.10
CA ILE A 181 -25.89 -5.56 5.26
C ILE A 181 -26.16 -4.09 5.61
N LYS A 182 -27.17 -3.83 6.44
CA LYS A 182 -27.43 -2.48 6.93
C LYS A 182 -26.44 -2.11 8.06
N PRO A 183 -26.13 -0.81 8.22
CA PRO A 183 -25.43 -0.33 9.40
C PRO A 183 -26.19 -0.75 10.67
N GLY A 184 -25.53 -1.44 11.60
CA GLY A 184 -26.16 -1.95 12.82
C GLY A 184 -26.44 -3.45 12.84
N GLU A 185 -26.27 -4.15 11.71
CA GLU A 185 -26.55 -5.59 11.59
C GLU A 185 -25.28 -6.47 11.51
N LEU A 186 -24.10 -5.94 11.84
CA LEU A 186 -22.82 -6.65 11.74
C LEU A 186 -22.83 -7.91 12.62
N ALA A 187 -23.15 -7.77 13.90
CA ALA A 187 -23.10 -8.89 14.85
C ALA A 187 -24.14 -9.98 14.52
N CYS A 188 -25.39 -9.60 14.24
CA CYS A 188 -26.45 -10.57 13.93
C CYS A 188 -26.24 -11.27 12.58
N SER A 189 -25.54 -10.65 11.63
CA SER A 189 -25.26 -11.25 10.32
C SER A 189 -24.23 -12.40 10.35
N ILE A 190 -23.48 -12.53 11.46
CA ILE A 190 -22.37 -13.48 11.66
C ILE A 190 -22.79 -14.69 12.53
N ASP A 191 -24.06 -14.80 12.91
CA ASP A 191 -24.56 -15.79 13.88
C ASP A 191 -24.27 -17.26 13.50
N ALA A 192 -24.16 -18.12 14.52
CA ALA A 192 -23.56 -19.46 14.51
C ALA A 192 -24.15 -20.49 13.51
N LYS A 193 -25.32 -20.19 12.94
CA LYS A 193 -26.01 -21.02 11.91
C LYS A 193 -25.72 -20.60 10.47
N THR A 194 -24.92 -19.55 10.25
CA THR A 194 -24.61 -19.09 8.91
C THR A 194 -23.76 -20.15 8.21
N GLN A 195 -24.41 -21.00 7.41
CA GLN A 195 -23.72 -21.84 6.44
C GLN A 195 -22.99 -20.90 5.49
N TRP A 196 -21.67 -20.87 5.62
CA TRP A 196 -20.79 -20.19 4.69
C TRP A 196 -20.92 -20.92 3.36
N VAL A 197 -21.86 -20.50 2.51
CA VAL A 197 -21.93 -20.95 1.12
C VAL A 197 -20.68 -20.39 0.46
N THR A 198 -19.61 -21.18 0.52
CA THR A 198 -18.46 -21.03 -0.35
C THR A 198 -18.99 -21.42 -1.72
N THR A 199 -19.41 -20.42 -2.51
CA THR A 199 -19.57 -20.61 -3.94
C THR A 199 -18.20 -21.06 -4.42
N THR A 200 -18.06 -22.37 -4.60
CA THR A 200 -16.83 -23.01 -5.03
C THR A 200 -16.65 -22.60 -6.48
N ILE A 201 -16.05 -21.43 -6.72
CA ILE A 201 -15.51 -21.11 -8.03
C ILE A 201 -14.36 -22.10 -8.20
N GLY A 202 -14.59 -23.08 -9.08
CA GLY A 202 -13.86 -24.33 -9.13
C GLY A 202 -12.34 -24.19 -9.25
N ARG A 203 -11.70 -25.25 -8.73
CA ARG A 203 -10.27 -25.63 -8.76
C ARG A 203 -9.41 -25.12 -7.60
N SER A 204 -9.23 -26.02 -6.65
CA SER A 204 -8.00 -26.18 -5.89
C SER A 204 -6.80 -26.25 -6.85
N VAL A 205 -6.00 -25.21 -6.88
CA VAL A 205 -4.62 -25.32 -7.38
C VAL A 205 -3.78 -25.74 -6.17
N PRO A 206 -3.13 -26.93 -6.20
CA PRO A 206 -2.25 -27.32 -5.11
C PRO A 206 -1.10 -26.31 -4.98
N LEU A 207 -0.85 -25.86 -3.75
CA LEU A 207 0.16 -24.87 -3.34
C LEU A 207 1.63 -25.28 -3.63
N SER A 208 1.88 -26.39 -4.31
CA SER A 208 3.20 -26.93 -4.59
C SER A 208 3.61 -26.75 -6.05
N ARG A 209 3.98 -25.51 -6.40
CA ARG A 209 4.96 -25.10 -7.44
C ARG A 209 4.65 -23.68 -7.91
N ILE A 210 4.88 -22.69 -7.05
CA ILE A 210 5.30 -21.38 -7.53
C ILE A 210 6.82 -21.40 -7.47
N ILE A 211 7.44 -21.80 -8.57
CA ILE A 211 8.86 -21.55 -8.78
C ILE A 211 8.98 -20.03 -8.85
N HIS A 212 9.62 -19.41 -7.85
CA HIS A 212 10.01 -18.02 -7.89
C HIS A 212 10.91 -17.80 -9.11
N GLN A 213 10.34 -17.32 -10.21
CA GLN A 213 11.13 -16.55 -11.16
C GLN A 213 11.38 -15.17 -10.54
N PRO A 214 12.60 -14.61 -10.64
CA PRO A 214 12.86 -13.26 -10.17
C PRO A 214 12.02 -12.29 -11.00
N VAL A 215 10.98 -11.74 -10.38
CA VAL A 215 10.13 -10.72 -11.00
C VAL A 215 10.96 -9.47 -11.20
N GLN A 216 11.15 -9.10 -12.47
CA GLN A 216 11.70 -7.82 -12.91
C GLN A 216 10.92 -6.69 -12.21
N GLN A 217 11.60 -5.87 -11.40
CA GLN A 217 10.99 -4.85 -10.55
C GLN A 217 10.00 -3.96 -11.32
N LYS A 218 8.72 -4.07 -10.98
CA LYS A 218 7.64 -3.19 -11.48
C LYS A 218 7.85 -1.77 -10.95
N LYS A 219 7.65 -0.78 -11.83
CA LYS A 219 7.68 0.67 -11.52
C LYS A 219 6.75 1.00 -10.35
N ARG A 220 7.24 1.71 -9.32
CA ARG A 220 6.50 2.05 -8.09
C ARG A 220 6.06 3.52 -8.14
N LEU A 221 4.75 3.75 -8.09
CA LEU A 221 4.14 5.09 -8.06
C LEU A 221 4.05 5.54 -6.59
N ILE A 222 4.71 6.65 -6.23
CA ILE A 222 4.53 7.26 -4.90
C ILE A 222 3.29 8.15 -4.95
N SER A 223 2.28 7.71 -4.22
CA SER A 223 0.96 8.32 -4.11
C SER A 223 0.94 9.40 -3.02
N LEU A 224 -0.15 10.18 -2.97
CA LEU A 224 -0.37 11.17 -1.90
C LEU A 224 -0.40 10.53 -0.51
N HIS A 225 -0.79 9.26 -0.43
CA HIS A 225 -0.81 8.46 0.79
C HIS A 225 0.60 8.29 1.37
N ASP A 226 1.59 8.04 0.52
CA ASP A 226 2.97 7.79 0.91
C ASP A 226 3.67 9.07 1.40
N VAL A 227 3.33 10.20 0.81
CA VAL A 227 3.81 11.53 1.22
C VAL A 227 3.25 11.94 2.59
N LEU A 228 1.94 11.77 2.80
CA LEU A 228 1.29 12.22 4.03
C LEU A 228 1.48 11.28 5.22
N LEU A 229 2.00 10.07 4.99
CA LEU A 229 2.43 9.13 6.02
C LEU A 229 3.91 9.27 6.38
N HIS A 230 4.66 10.11 5.67
CA HIS A 230 6.06 10.30 5.95
C HIS A 230 6.25 11.07 7.26
N ASP A 231 7.15 10.57 8.09
CA ASP A 231 7.60 11.25 9.31
C ASP A 231 8.29 12.57 8.92
N PRO A 232 7.80 13.74 9.35
CA PRO A 232 8.38 15.04 9.00
C PRO A 232 9.83 15.22 9.47
N SER A 233 10.26 14.44 10.47
CA SER A 233 11.62 14.45 11.02
C SER A 233 12.60 13.56 10.25
N ARG A 234 12.08 12.67 9.38
CA ARG A 234 12.88 11.88 8.44
C ARG A 234 12.79 12.49 7.05
N ALA A 235 13.80 12.19 6.24
CA ALA A 235 13.85 12.66 4.88
C ALA A 235 13.23 11.65 3.90
N LEU A 236 12.36 12.15 3.01
CA LEU A 236 11.65 11.32 2.04
C LEU A 236 12.54 11.08 0.82
N TYR A 237 13.14 9.88 0.75
CA TYR A 237 13.95 9.47 -0.40
C TYR A 237 13.08 8.96 -1.55
N LEU A 238 13.16 9.64 -2.69
CA LEU A 238 12.52 9.21 -3.93
C LEU A 238 13.53 8.41 -4.76
N ALA A 239 13.28 7.12 -4.95
CA ALA A 239 14.09 6.32 -5.86
C ALA A 239 13.95 6.83 -7.32
N PRO A 240 14.97 6.66 -8.19
CA PRO A 240 14.96 7.15 -9.58
C PRO A 240 13.76 6.69 -10.43
N ASN A 241 13.08 5.63 -10.01
CA ASN A 241 12.00 4.96 -10.75
C ASN A 241 10.59 5.34 -10.26
N VAL A 242 10.44 6.50 -9.61
CA VAL A 242 9.19 6.98 -9.01
C VAL A 242 8.60 8.17 -9.77
N LEU A 243 7.31 8.11 -10.10
CA LEU A 243 6.56 9.20 -10.74
C LEU A 243 5.85 10.10 -9.69
N LEU A 244 6.06 11.42 -9.78
CA LEU A 244 5.34 12.46 -9.02
C LEU A 244 4.55 13.37 -9.98
N THR A 245 3.26 13.56 -9.74
CA THR A 245 2.43 14.41 -10.61
C THR A 245 2.60 15.90 -10.31
N ARG A 246 2.49 16.75 -11.35
CA ARG A 246 2.86 18.18 -11.37
C ARG A 246 2.11 19.06 -10.34
N GLN A 247 0.84 18.79 -10.07
CA GLN A 247 0.07 19.49 -9.02
C GLN A 247 0.54 19.16 -7.59
N ARG A 248 1.23 18.03 -7.40
CA ARG A 248 1.63 17.52 -6.08
C ARG A 248 2.99 18.05 -5.61
N GLY A 249 3.90 18.33 -6.55
CA GLY A 249 5.18 19.02 -6.25
C GLY A 249 5.00 20.43 -5.67
N MET A 250 3.93 21.13 -6.05
CA MET A 250 3.61 22.46 -5.50
C MET A 250 3.12 22.42 -4.04
N ARG A 251 2.48 21.32 -3.61
CA ARG A 251 1.93 21.21 -2.25
C ARG A 251 2.96 20.74 -1.23
N LEU A 252 3.88 19.85 -1.63
CA LEU A 252 5.05 19.44 -0.85
C LEU A 252 5.98 20.61 -0.48
N ARG A 253 6.14 21.60 -1.38
CA ARG A 253 6.89 22.83 -1.11
C ARG A 253 6.22 23.75 -0.08
N LYS A 254 4.90 23.60 0.12
CA LYS A 254 4.09 24.44 1.02
C LYS A 254 4.09 23.96 2.47
N GLU A 255 4.37 22.67 2.72
CA GLU A 255 4.30 22.03 4.05
C GLU A 255 5.66 21.80 4.73
N LYS A 256 6.74 22.45 4.29
CA LYS A 256 8.09 22.40 4.90
C LYS A 256 8.64 20.98 5.18
N PHE A 257 8.32 19.99 4.35
CA PHE A 257 9.05 18.72 4.39
C PHE A 257 10.50 18.94 3.92
N ASN A 258 11.48 18.47 4.68
CA ASN A 258 12.85 18.30 4.21
C ASN A 258 12.88 17.14 3.20
N LEU A 259 12.50 17.47 1.97
CA LEU A 259 12.62 16.57 0.85
C LEU A 259 14.13 16.36 0.57
N LEU A 260 14.72 15.27 1.08
CA LEU A 260 15.84 14.63 0.36
C LEU A 260 15.26 13.90 -0.85
N THR A 261 14.61 14.67 -1.74
CA THR A 261 14.85 14.44 -3.15
C THR A 261 16.35 14.19 -3.27
N ALA A 262 16.76 13.06 -3.87
CA ALA A 262 17.90 13.12 -4.78
C ALA A 262 17.58 14.37 -5.60
N LYS A 263 18.23 15.50 -5.28
CA LYS A 263 17.86 16.81 -5.81
C LYS A 263 17.77 16.52 -7.29
N VAL A 264 16.56 16.57 -7.85
CA VAL A 264 16.43 16.65 -9.29
C VAL A 264 17.08 17.98 -9.51
N MET A 265 18.39 17.91 -9.76
CA MET A 265 19.21 19.05 -10.08
C MET A 265 18.67 19.41 -11.44
N ASN A 266 17.59 20.19 -11.42
CA ASN A 266 17.29 21.04 -12.54
C ASN A 266 18.60 21.76 -12.81
N MET A 267 19.06 21.58 -14.04
CA MET A 267 20.19 22.25 -14.67
C MET A 267 21.27 22.82 -13.73
N TYR A 268 22.44 22.21 -13.67
CA TYR A 268 23.50 22.61 -12.73
C TYR A 268 24.82 22.94 -13.43
N LEU A 269 25.69 23.66 -12.72
CA LEU A 269 27.05 23.97 -13.15
C LEU A 269 28.00 22.81 -12.82
N ALA A 270 28.84 22.46 -13.78
CA ALA A 270 29.89 21.48 -13.60
C ALA A 270 31.15 21.92 -14.35
N LYS A 271 32.31 21.37 -13.98
CA LYS A 271 33.56 21.53 -14.71
C LYS A 271 33.88 20.25 -15.47
N VAL A 272 34.22 20.34 -16.74
CA VAL A 272 34.74 19.21 -17.50
C VAL A 272 36.12 18.86 -16.98
N ILE A 273 36.35 17.59 -16.64
CA ILE A 273 37.61 17.11 -16.07
C ILE A 273 38.26 16.01 -16.92
N GLY A 274 37.59 15.53 -17.97
CA GLY A 274 38.16 14.51 -18.85
C GLY A 274 37.21 14.03 -19.94
N THR A 275 37.68 13.08 -20.74
CA THR A 275 36.93 12.44 -21.83
C THR A 275 36.83 10.95 -21.57
N VAL A 276 35.68 10.34 -21.90
CA VAL A 276 35.48 8.88 -21.84
C VAL A 276 35.46 8.31 -23.25
N VAL A 277 36.27 7.29 -23.49
CA VAL A 277 36.23 6.50 -24.73
C VAL A 277 35.73 5.11 -24.40
N SER A 278 34.70 4.67 -25.12
CA SER A 278 34.19 3.30 -25.04
C SER A 278 33.94 2.76 -26.43
N THR A 279 34.56 1.61 -26.71
CA THR A 279 34.44 0.82 -27.94
C THR A 279 33.14 0.00 -27.96
N THR A 280 32.66 -0.44 -26.79
CA THR A 280 31.41 -1.18 -26.62
C THR A 280 30.44 -0.36 -25.79
N LYS A 281 29.39 0.15 -26.43
CA LYS A 281 28.34 0.96 -25.78
C LYS A 281 27.00 0.74 -26.45
N ASN A 282 25.93 1.15 -25.77
CA ASN A 282 24.59 1.07 -26.35
C ASN A 282 24.56 1.81 -27.71
N PRO A 283 23.96 1.23 -28.77
CA PRO A 283 23.95 1.84 -30.10
C PRO A 283 23.45 3.29 -30.13
N SER A 284 22.55 3.65 -29.22
CA SER A 284 22.01 5.01 -29.11
C SER A 284 23.04 6.07 -28.70
N LEU A 285 24.19 5.67 -28.12
CA LEU A 285 25.34 6.53 -27.77
C LEU A 285 26.42 6.56 -28.87
N THR A 286 26.21 5.87 -29.99
CA THR A 286 27.15 5.89 -31.12
C THR A 286 27.21 7.29 -31.73
N GLY A 287 28.44 7.74 -32.05
CA GLY A 287 28.70 9.07 -32.59
C GLY A 287 28.63 10.22 -31.58
N MET A 288 28.37 9.94 -30.30
CA MET A 288 28.30 10.96 -29.25
C MET A 288 29.62 11.04 -28.48
N LYS A 289 30.06 12.28 -28.23
CA LYS A 289 31.23 12.57 -27.40
C LYS A 289 30.84 12.47 -25.92
N LEU A 290 31.58 11.66 -25.17
CA LEU A 290 31.35 11.42 -23.74
C LEU A 290 32.42 12.14 -22.93
N LEU A 291 32.00 12.97 -21.99
CA LEU A 291 32.87 13.74 -21.11
C LEU A 291 32.65 13.34 -19.65
N VAL A 292 33.70 13.45 -18.85
CA VAL A 292 33.61 13.36 -17.38
C VAL A 292 33.53 14.77 -16.83
N ILE A 293 32.55 15.01 -15.98
CA ILE A 293 32.36 16.29 -15.30
C ILE A 293 32.44 16.12 -13.78
N SER A 294 32.88 17.18 -13.11
CA SER A 294 32.72 17.34 -11.66
C SER A 294 31.78 18.50 -11.40
N LYS A 295 30.73 18.24 -10.64
CA LYS A 295 29.76 19.27 -10.26
C LYS A 295 30.39 20.37 -9.42
N LEU A 296 29.89 21.59 -9.55
CA LEU A 296 30.35 22.75 -8.80
C LEU A 296 29.34 23.16 -7.72
N ASN A 297 29.84 23.63 -6.58
CA ASN A 297 29.06 24.25 -5.51
C ASN A 297 28.88 25.76 -5.73
N GLU A 298 28.23 26.43 -4.78
CA GLU A 298 28.02 27.88 -4.77
C GLU A 298 29.31 28.70 -4.76
N HIS A 299 30.46 28.10 -4.49
CA HIS A 299 31.78 28.74 -4.54
C HIS A 299 32.57 28.37 -5.80
N LEU A 300 31.92 27.79 -6.81
CA LEU A 300 32.53 27.29 -8.05
C LEU A 300 33.64 26.27 -7.83
N LYS A 301 33.62 25.57 -6.69
CA LYS A 301 34.55 24.49 -6.37
C LYS A 301 33.91 23.14 -6.67
N PRO A 302 34.69 22.15 -7.15
CA PRO A 302 34.23 20.77 -7.27
C PRO A 302 33.60 20.25 -5.96
N GLU A 303 32.38 19.73 -6.04
CA GLU A 303 31.67 19.16 -4.90
C GLU A 303 30.91 17.88 -5.30
N GLY A 304 31.00 16.84 -4.46
CA GLY A 304 30.27 15.60 -4.62
C GLY A 304 30.91 14.64 -5.63
N THR A 305 30.07 13.96 -6.41
CA THR A 305 30.49 12.90 -7.33
C THR A 305 30.68 13.39 -8.76
N THR A 306 31.57 12.73 -9.49
CA THR A 306 31.75 12.92 -10.93
C THR A 306 30.67 12.19 -11.73
N ALA A 307 30.34 12.69 -12.91
CA ALA A 307 29.37 12.05 -13.81
C ALA A 307 29.90 11.97 -15.24
N VAL A 308 29.42 10.98 -16.00
CA VAL A 308 29.64 10.88 -17.45
C VAL A 308 28.45 11.52 -18.15
N VAL A 309 28.72 12.43 -19.07
CA VAL A 309 27.71 13.21 -19.80
C VAL A 309 27.98 13.20 -21.30
N VAL A 310 26.92 13.35 -22.08
CA VAL A 310 27.06 13.60 -23.52
C VAL A 310 27.32 15.08 -23.75
N ASP A 311 28.31 15.38 -24.59
CA ASP A 311 28.58 16.72 -25.07
C ASP A 311 27.75 17.01 -26.33
N THR A 312 26.87 18.01 -26.28
CA THR A 312 26.10 18.48 -27.45
C THR A 312 26.54 19.85 -27.95
N VAL A 313 27.50 20.50 -27.28
CA VAL A 313 27.89 21.90 -27.55
C VAL A 313 29.36 22.08 -27.88
N GLY A 314 30.16 21.02 -27.77
CA GLY A 314 31.58 21.03 -28.11
C GLY A 314 32.50 21.38 -26.94
N ALA A 315 32.10 21.09 -25.70
CA ALA A 315 32.85 21.48 -24.52
C ALA A 315 34.25 20.83 -24.44
N GLY A 316 35.22 21.62 -24.01
CA GLY A 316 36.62 21.26 -23.77
C GLY A 316 36.92 20.88 -22.32
N ASN A 317 38.09 20.28 -22.09
CA ASN A 317 38.55 19.99 -20.73
C ASN A 317 38.84 21.28 -19.96
N GLY A 318 38.39 21.36 -18.71
CA GLY A 318 38.56 22.53 -17.86
C GLY A 318 37.46 23.59 -17.97
N GLU A 319 36.57 23.49 -18.96
CA GLU A 319 35.45 24.43 -19.11
C GLU A 319 34.38 24.22 -18.04
N ILE A 320 33.74 25.32 -17.64
CA ILE A 320 32.53 25.28 -16.83
C ILE A 320 31.35 25.17 -17.77
N VAL A 321 30.44 24.26 -17.47
CA VAL A 321 29.36 23.85 -18.36
C VAL A 321 28.04 23.77 -17.61
N ILE A 322 26.96 23.98 -18.36
CA ILE A 322 25.59 23.82 -17.92
C ILE A 322 25.13 22.40 -18.29
N VAL A 323 24.70 21.63 -17.29
CA VAL A 323 24.36 20.23 -17.46
C VAL A 323 22.88 20.00 -17.18
N SER A 324 22.17 19.43 -18.16
CA SER A 324 20.79 18.99 -18.06
C SER A 324 20.72 17.48 -17.81
N CYS A 325 19.75 17.02 -17.02
CA CYS A 325 19.60 15.61 -16.62
C CYS A 325 18.23 15.03 -16.94
N GLY A 326 18.14 13.70 -17.00
CA GLY A 326 16.91 12.95 -17.21
C GLY A 326 16.33 13.13 -18.62
N SER A 327 15.00 13.25 -18.71
CA SER A 327 14.32 13.34 -20.01
C SER A 327 14.68 14.58 -20.83
N SER A 328 15.05 15.69 -20.19
CA SER A 328 15.48 16.90 -20.91
C SER A 328 16.84 16.72 -21.59
N ALA A 329 17.73 15.90 -21.02
CA ALA A 329 18.99 15.53 -21.69
C ALA A 329 18.74 14.76 -22.99
N ARG A 330 17.75 13.86 -23.00
CA ARG A 330 17.36 13.11 -24.21
C ARG A 330 16.76 13.99 -25.30
N LEU A 331 16.00 15.01 -24.90
CA LEU A 331 15.46 16.02 -25.81
C LEU A 331 16.56 16.92 -26.36
N ALA A 332 17.52 17.36 -25.54
CA ALA A 332 18.65 18.17 -25.99
C ALA A 332 19.54 17.45 -27.03
N CYS A 333 19.54 16.12 -27.02
CA CYS A 333 20.25 15.28 -27.98
C CYS A 333 19.37 14.79 -29.15
N ASP A 334 18.10 15.19 -29.24
CA ASP A 334 17.09 14.67 -30.21
C ASP A 334 16.99 13.13 -30.25
N LYS A 335 17.15 12.47 -29.09
CA LYS A 335 17.11 11.00 -28.98
C LYS A 335 16.20 10.54 -27.82
N PRO A 336 14.87 10.56 -28.00
CA PRO A 336 13.91 10.29 -26.92
C PRO A 336 14.01 8.88 -26.30
N ASN A 337 14.43 7.89 -27.08
CA ASN A 337 14.56 6.48 -26.67
C ASN A 337 15.99 6.06 -26.29
N SER A 338 16.93 7.01 -26.20
CA SER A 338 18.32 6.71 -25.90
C SER A 338 18.57 6.51 -24.40
N VAL A 339 19.64 5.81 -24.04
CA VAL A 339 19.99 5.50 -22.63
C VAL A 339 20.62 6.69 -21.88
N LEU A 340 20.54 7.89 -22.44
CA LEU A 340 21.15 9.11 -21.91
C LEU A 340 20.42 9.55 -20.64
N ASP A 341 21.19 9.93 -19.64
CA ASP A 341 20.69 10.54 -18.40
C ASP A 341 21.23 11.96 -18.15
N ALA A 342 22.27 12.39 -18.88
CA ALA A 342 22.82 13.73 -18.74
C ALA A 342 23.49 14.22 -20.04
N ALA A 343 23.30 15.52 -20.33
CA ALA A 343 23.87 16.19 -21.49
C ALA A 343 24.35 17.60 -21.10
N ILE A 344 25.48 18.01 -21.65
CA ILE A 344 25.95 19.40 -21.59
C ILE A 344 25.12 20.20 -22.59
N VAL A 345 24.45 21.25 -22.12
CA VAL A 345 23.56 22.08 -22.94
C VAL A 345 24.09 23.50 -23.14
N GLY A 346 25.23 23.84 -22.53
CA GLY A 346 25.90 25.13 -22.70
C GLY A 346 27.27 25.17 -22.05
N ILE A 347 28.13 26.05 -22.56
CA ILE A 347 29.43 26.42 -21.98
C ILE A 347 29.24 27.76 -21.26
N VAL A 348 29.89 27.93 -20.12
CA VAL A 348 29.74 29.11 -19.26
C VAL A 348 30.96 30.01 -19.40
N ASP A 349 30.74 31.23 -19.88
CA ASP A 349 31.80 32.23 -20.03
C ASP A 349 32.16 32.90 -18.70
N SER A 350 31.16 33.23 -17.87
CA SER A 350 31.35 33.84 -16.55
C SER A 350 30.21 33.51 -15.59
N VAL A 351 30.51 33.56 -14.28
CA VAL A 351 29.52 33.43 -13.21
C VAL A 351 29.77 34.53 -12.19
N GLU A 352 28.76 35.34 -11.93
CA GLU A 352 28.77 36.37 -10.88
C GLU A 352 27.93 35.89 -9.69
N LEU A 353 28.49 35.98 -8.49
CA LEU A 353 27.86 35.55 -7.25
C LEU A 353 27.84 36.75 -6.29
N ALA A 354 26.69 37.00 -5.67
CA ALA A 354 26.45 38.15 -4.79
C ALA A 354 26.79 37.86 -3.32
#